data_AF-Q4R8F6-F1
#
_entry.id   AF-Q4R8F6-F1
#
_cell.length_a   1.000
_cell.length_b   1.000
_cell.length_c   1.000
_cell.angle_alpha   90.00
_cell.angle_beta   90.00
_cell.angle_gamma   90.00
#
_symmetry.space_group_name_H-M   'P 1'
#
loop_
_entity.id
_entity.type
_entity.pdbx_description
1 polymer ?
#
loop_
_entity_poly.entity_id
_entity_poly.type
_entity_poly.pdbx_seq_one_letter_code
_entity_poly.pdbx_strand_id
1 'polypeptide(L)'
;MSASGVLSFTQQGWEQVLAKVKRAVVYLDSACAESLHWGCGSTRLLEAVGGPDCHLREFEPDAVGGGAKQPKAVLVLSCLLKGRTVEILRDIICRSHFQYCVVVTAVSHAVHLTANHVPAAAAAEMEGQQPVFEQLEEKLCEWMGNMNYTAEVFHVPLLLAPVAPHFALTPAFASLFPLLPQDVHLLNSTRPDKRKLGSLGDVDATALTPELLLQIRCLVSGLSSLCEHLGVREECFAVGSLSRVIAADLANYAPAKNRKKTAAGRASVVFMDRTLDLTGAVGHHGDNLVEKIISALPQLPGHTNDVMVNMIELTALQTEESKL
;
A
#
# COMPACT_ATOMS: atom_id res chain seq x y z
N MET A 1 8.36 23.55 -14.01
CA MET A 1 8.93 22.68 -12.97
C MET A 1 7.80 22.33 -12.02
N SER A 2 7.28 21.09 -12.04
CA SER A 2 6.35 20.67 -10.98
C SER A 2 7.12 20.61 -9.67
N ALA A 3 6.59 21.17 -8.59
CA ALA A 3 7.23 21.05 -7.29
C ALA A 3 7.33 19.56 -6.90
N SER A 4 8.54 19.08 -6.64
CA SER A 4 8.74 17.76 -6.04
C SER A 4 8.13 17.78 -4.64
N GLY A 5 7.29 16.79 -4.34
CA GLY A 5 6.52 16.75 -3.11
C GLY A 5 5.65 15.51 -3.03
N VAL A 6 4.96 15.34 -1.91
CA VAL A 6 4.16 14.14 -1.64
C VAL A 6 3.00 14.00 -2.62
N LEU A 7 2.29 15.10 -2.92
CA LEU A 7 1.21 15.09 -3.90
C LEU A 7 1.70 14.70 -5.30
N SER A 8 2.82 15.28 -5.76
CA SER A 8 3.35 14.97 -7.10
C SER A 8 3.89 13.55 -7.18
N PHE A 9 4.46 13.00 -6.10
CA PHE A 9 4.83 11.59 -6.02
C PHE A 9 3.61 10.68 -6.22
N THR A 10 2.54 10.91 -5.45
CA THR A 10 1.30 10.13 -5.56
C THR A 10 0.69 10.25 -6.95
N GLN A 11 0.61 11.46 -7.50
CA GLN A 11 0.04 11.70 -8.84
C GLN A 11 0.85 11.02 -9.95
N GLN A 12 2.18 11.07 -9.90
CA GLN A 12 3.03 10.37 -10.87
C GLN A 12 2.90 8.84 -10.79
N GLY A 13 2.72 8.30 -9.58
CA GLY A 13 2.37 6.89 -9.40
C GLY A 13 1.06 6.56 -10.12
N TRP A 14 -0.01 7.30 -9.82
CA TRP A 14 -1.30 7.08 -10.45
C TRP A 14 -1.30 7.32 -11.96
N GLU A 15 -0.50 8.24 -12.49
CA GLU A 15 -0.39 8.46 -13.94
C GLU A 15 0.07 7.22 -14.70
N GLN A 16 0.94 6.39 -14.10
CA GLN A 16 1.34 5.11 -14.68
C GLN A 16 0.17 4.12 -14.74
N VAL A 17 -0.69 4.11 -13.72
CA VAL A 17 -1.92 3.30 -13.70
C VAL A 17 -2.90 3.81 -14.75
N LEU A 18 -3.17 5.13 -14.78
CA LEU A 18 -4.10 5.77 -15.69
C LEU A 18 -3.74 5.53 -17.17
N ALA A 19 -2.45 5.41 -17.48
CA ALA A 19 -1.99 5.06 -18.83
C ALA A 19 -2.42 3.65 -19.27
N LYS A 20 -2.75 2.75 -18.33
CA LYS A 20 -3.13 1.35 -18.60
C LYS A 20 -4.63 1.10 -18.58
N VAL A 21 -5.48 1.98 -18.03
CA VAL A 21 -6.90 1.66 -17.76
C VAL A 21 -7.87 1.86 -18.92
N LYS A 22 -7.42 2.40 -20.06
CA LYS A 22 -8.29 2.65 -21.23
C LYS A 22 -9.08 1.39 -21.60
N ARG A 23 -10.41 1.51 -21.55
CA ARG A 23 -11.44 0.49 -21.82
C ARG A 23 -11.31 -0.79 -20.98
N ALA A 24 -10.79 -0.69 -19.75
CA ALA A 24 -10.64 -1.82 -18.84
C ALA A 24 -11.76 -1.89 -17.78
N VAL A 25 -11.99 -3.10 -17.27
CA VAL A 25 -12.57 -3.30 -15.94
C VAL A 25 -11.46 -3.06 -14.92
N VAL A 26 -11.69 -2.17 -13.95
CA VAL A 26 -10.67 -1.82 -12.97
C VAL A 26 -11.04 -2.41 -11.62
N TYR A 27 -10.15 -3.23 -11.06
CA TYR A 27 -10.29 -3.80 -9.72
C TYR A 27 -9.31 -3.11 -8.76
N LEU A 28 -9.80 -2.64 -7.62
CA LEU A 28 -9.00 -1.99 -6.58
C LEU A 28 -9.21 -2.71 -5.25
N ASP A 29 -8.14 -2.94 -4.50
CA ASP A 29 -8.30 -3.17 -3.06
C ASP A 29 -8.53 -1.84 -2.31
N SER A 30 -8.99 -1.94 -1.05
CA SER A 30 -9.39 -0.79 -0.24
C SER A 30 -8.28 0.25 -0.07
N ALA A 31 -7.05 -0.18 0.20
CA ALA A 31 -5.93 0.75 0.40
C ALA A 31 -5.54 1.48 -0.89
N CYS A 32 -5.55 0.81 -2.05
CA CYS A 32 -5.35 1.48 -3.33
C CYS A 32 -6.53 2.40 -3.69
N ALA A 33 -7.77 2.02 -3.39
CA ALA A 33 -8.93 2.88 -3.58
C ALA A 33 -8.84 4.17 -2.74
N GLU A 34 -8.40 4.06 -1.49
CA GLU A 34 -8.20 5.21 -0.61
C GLU A 34 -7.03 6.11 -1.09
N SER A 35 -5.92 5.51 -1.57
CA SER A 35 -4.84 6.28 -2.19
C SER A 35 -5.30 7.01 -3.46
N LEU A 36 -6.14 6.39 -4.29
CA LEU A 36 -6.74 7.01 -5.47
C LEU A 36 -7.60 8.22 -5.08
N HIS A 37 -8.48 8.02 -4.10
CA HIS A 37 -9.41 9.03 -3.61
C HIS A 37 -8.68 10.32 -3.23
N TRP A 38 -7.63 10.23 -2.42
CA TRP A 38 -6.85 11.37 -1.96
C TRP A 38 -5.79 11.86 -2.95
N GLY A 39 -5.30 11.00 -3.84
CA GLY A 39 -4.19 11.31 -4.74
C GLY A 39 -4.58 12.08 -5.99
N CYS A 40 -5.51 11.52 -6.77
CA CYS A 40 -5.91 12.09 -8.06
C CYS A 40 -7.42 12.07 -8.33
N GLY A 41 -8.20 11.47 -7.44
CA GLY A 41 -9.65 11.39 -7.50
C GLY A 41 -10.16 10.31 -8.45
N SER A 42 -11.35 9.78 -8.16
CA SER A 42 -12.00 8.76 -8.99
C SER A 42 -12.37 9.30 -10.39
N THR A 43 -12.65 10.59 -10.53
CA THR A 43 -13.00 11.23 -11.81
C THR A 43 -11.92 11.02 -12.88
N ARG A 44 -10.64 11.22 -12.53
CA ARG A 44 -9.52 11.01 -13.46
C ARG A 44 -9.41 9.55 -13.91
N LEU A 45 -9.68 8.60 -13.02
CA LEU A 45 -9.73 7.17 -13.37
C LEU A 45 -10.85 6.89 -14.36
N LEU A 46 -12.06 7.38 -14.09
CA LEU A 46 -13.23 7.17 -14.94
C LEU A 46 -13.03 7.79 -16.33
N GLU A 47 -12.47 8.99 -16.40
CA GLU A 47 -12.10 9.65 -17.66
C GLU A 47 -11.06 8.86 -18.44
N ALA A 48 -10.02 8.33 -17.77
CA ALA A 48 -8.97 7.54 -18.41
C ALA A 48 -9.48 6.19 -18.93
N VAL A 49 -10.45 5.57 -18.26
CA VAL A 49 -11.10 4.36 -18.77
C VAL A 49 -11.86 4.65 -20.07
N GLY A 50 -12.54 5.79 -20.17
CA GLY A 50 -13.00 6.34 -21.46
C GLY A 50 -13.96 5.43 -22.26
N GLY A 51 -14.99 4.89 -21.61
CA GLY A 51 -16.01 4.06 -22.25
C GLY A 51 -17.38 4.17 -21.56
N PRO A 52 -18.48 3.81 -22.25
CA PRO A 52 -19.84 3.90 -21.70
C PRO A 52 -20.07 2.92 -20.53
N ASP A 53 -19.31 1.83 -20.49
CA ASP A 53 -19.44 0.73 -19.53
C ASP A 53 -18.25 0.70 -18.55
N CYS A 54 -17.87 1.85 -18.00
CA CYS A 54 -16.80 1.90 -16.99
C CYS A 54 -17.25 1.14 -15.73
N HIS A 55 -16.60 0.02 -15.43
CA HIS A 55 -16.92 -0.80 -14.26
C HIS A 55 -15.71 -0.83 -13.34
N LEU A 56 -15.74 0.06 -12.34
CA LEU A 56 -14.90 -0.01 -11.16
C LEU A 56 -15.45 -1.09 -10.24
N ARG A 57 -14.59 -1.98 -9.76
CA ARG A 57 -14.96 -3.10 -8.88
C ARG A 57 -14.01 -3.17 -7.70
N GLU A 58 -14.53 -3.58 -6.56
CA GLU A 58 -13.69 -3.96 -5.44
C GLU A 58 -12.97 -5.28 -5.75
N PHE A 59 -11.73 -5.41 -5.29
CA PHE A 59 -10.96 -6.63 -5.41
C PHE A 59 -11.31 -7.57 -4.26
N GLU A 60 -12.28 -8.45 -4.50
CA GLU A 60 -12.78 -9.43 -3.53
C GLU A 60 -12.99 -10.81 -4.18
N PRO A 61 -13.06 -11.91 -3.41
CA PRO A 61 -13.19 -13.27 -3.95
C PRO A 61 -14.39 -13.48 -4.89
N ASP A 62 -15.52 -12.81 -4.61
CA ASP A 62 -16.78 -12.88 -5.32
C ASP A 62 -16.97 -11.74 -6.33
N ALA A 63 -15.93 -10.91 -6.55
CA ALA A 63 -15.96 -9.86 -7.53
C ALA A 63 -16.34 -10.42 -8.91
N VAL A 64 -17.33 -9.77 -9.54
CA VAL A 64 -17.83 -10.15 -10.86
C VAL A 64 -16.69 -10.12 -11.88
N GLY A 65 -16.66 -11.07 -12.80
CA GLY A 65 -15.69 -11.15 -13.90
C GLY A 65 -16.03 -10.25 -15.10
N GLY A 66 -15.08 -10.03 -16.00
CA GLY A 66 -15.30 -9.31 -17.25
C GLY A 66 -16.19 -10.07 -18.23
N GLY A 67 -17.24 -9.42 -18.73
CA GLY A 67 -18.08 -9.99 -19.79
C GLY A 67 -17.40 -9.95 -21.16
N ALA A 68 -18.03 -10.54 -22.18
CA ALA A 68 -17.47 -10.60 -23.54
C ALA A 68 -17.15 -9.24 -24.19
N LYS A 69 -17.82 -8.15 -23.77
CA LYS A 69 -17.53 -6.77 -24.21
C LYS A 69 -16.42 -6.09 -23.43
N GLN A 70 -15.85 -6.77 -22.43
CA GLN A 70 -14.88 -6.25 -21.49
C GLN A 70 -13.61 -7.11 -21.51
N PRO A 71 -12.86 -7.13 -22.63
CA PRO A 71 -11.72 -8.04 -22.80
C PRO A 71 -10.47 -7.59 -22.03
N LYS A 72 -10.52 -6.49 -21.28
CA LYS A 72 -9.36 -5.95 -20.59
C LYS A 72 -9.64 -5.74 -19.11
N ALA A 73 -8.69 -6.14 -18.26
CA ALA A 73 -8.69 -5.89 -16.83
C ALA A 73 -7.44 -5.12 -16.41
N VAL A 74 -7.61 -4.22 -15.44
CA VAL A 74 -6.50 -3.66 -14.66
C VAL A 74 -6.81 -3.92 -13.19
N LEU A 75 -5.93 -4.63 -12.49
CA LEU A 75 -6.04 -4.90 -11.06
C LEU A 75 -4.95 -4.13 -10.35
N VAL A 76 -5.30 -3.30 -9.38
CA VAL A 76 -4.38 -2.41 -8.66
C VAL A 76 -4.43 -2.78 -7.18
N LEU A 77 -3.32 -3.34 -6.69
CA LEU A 77 -3.27 -4.07 -5.42
C LEU A 77 -2.15 -3.55 -4.51
N SER A 78 -2.46 -3.39 -3.23
CA SER A 78 -1.54 -2.98 -2.16
C SER A 78 -0.89 -4.16 -1.42
N CYS A 79 -1.33 -5.40 -1.72
CA CYS A 79 -0.91 -6.61 -1.03
C CYS A 79 0.09 -7.46 -1.82
N LEU A 80 0.74 -8.42 -1.14
CA LEU A 80 1.61 -9.38 -1.79
C LEU A 80 0.84 -10.21 -2.83
N LEU A 81 1.47 -10.41 -4.00
CA LEU A 81 1.00 -11.27 -5.08
C LEU A 81 1.34 -12.73 -4.74
N LYS A 82 0.82 -13.21 -3.62
CA LYS A 82 1.02 -14.57 -3.09
C LYS A 82 -0.21 -15.03 -2.30
N GLY A 83 -0.40 -16.34 -2.20
CA GLY A 83 -1.46 -16.95 -1.38
C GLY A 83 -2.85 -16.49 -1.83
N ARG A 84 -3.66 -16.02 -0.87
CA ARG A 84 -5.06 -15.62 -1.12
C ARG A 84 -5.22 -14.59 -2.23
N THR A 85 -4.30 -13.64 -2.37
CA THR A 85 -4.35 -12.64 -3.45
C THR A 85 -4.29 -13.29 -4.83
N VAL A 86 -3.43 -14.29 -5.00
CA VAL A 86 -3.25 -15.04 -6.27
C VAL A 86 -4.46 -15.94 -6.54
N GLU A 87 -5.05 -16.50 -5.49
CA GLU A 87 -6.30 -17.28 -5.61
C GLU A 87 -7.45 -16.40 -6.10
N ILE A 88 -7.64 -15.21 -5.51
CA ILE A 88 -8.66 -14.25 -5.94
C ILE A 88 -8.41 -13.81 -7.39
N LEU A 89 -7.16 -13.47 -7.74
CA LEU A 89 -6.76 -13.12 -9.11
C LEU A 89 -7.18 -14.22 -10.10
N ARG A 90 -6.75 -15.46 -9.84
CA ARG A 90 -7.08 -16.61 -10.67
C ARG A 90 -8.58 -16.75 -10.82
N ASP A 91 -9.32 -16.70 -9.72
CA ASP A 91 -10.75 -16.98 -9.75
C ASP A 91 -11.50 -15.90 -10.54
N ILE A 92 -11.17 -14.61 -10.36
CA ILE A 92 -11.70 -13.50 -11.18
C ILE A 92 -11.38 -13.73 -12.67
N ILE A 93 -10.14 -14.07 -13.00
CA ILE A 93 -9.70 -14.18 -14.40
C ILE A 93 -10.34 -15.39 -15.08
N CYS A 94 -10.35 -16.56 -14.44
CA CYS A 94 -10.93 -17.78 -15.01
C CYS A 94 -12.43 -17.70 -15.25
N ARG A 95 -13.17 -16.84 -14.52
CA ARG A 95 -14.60 -16.60 -14.77
C ARG A 95 -14.89 -15.43 -15.74
N SER A 96 -13.84 -14.82 -16.30
CA SER A 96 -13.93 -13.65 -17.16
C SER A 96 -13.64 -13.99 -18.62
N HIS A 97 -13.91 -13.03 -19.51
CA HIS A 97 -13.55 -13.07 -20.94
C HIS A 97 -12.36 -12.15 -21.25
N PHE A 98 -11.44 -12.01 -20.29
CA PHE A 98 -10.27 -11.16 -20.45
C PHE A 98 -9.29 -11.76 -21.48
N GLN A 99 -8.71 -10.89 -22.28
CA GLN A 99 -7.67 -11.15 -23.28
C GLN A 99 -6.42 -10.28 -23.01
N TYR A 100 -6.56 -9.32 -22.09
CA TYR A 100 -5.49 -8.46 -21.64
C TYR A 100 -5.66 -8.16 -20.14
N CYS A 101 -4.78 -8.70 -19.31
CA CYS A 101 -4.74 -8.40 -17.88
C CYS A 101 -3.50 -7.57 -17.54
N VAL A 102 -3.69 -6.51 -16.76
CA VAL A 102 -2.60 -5.75 -16.15
C VAL A 102 -2.74 -5.84 -14.64
N VAL A 103 -1.69 -6.25 -13.94
CA VAL A 103 -1.63 -6.21 -12.47
C VAL A 103 -0.62 -5.15 -12.07
N VAL A 104 -1.10 -4.11 -11.40
CA VAL A 104 -0.26 -3.10 -10.76
C VAL A 104 -0.18 -3.43 -9.28
N THR A 105 1.02 -3.59 -8.75
CA THR A 105 1.26 -3.83 -7.32
C THR A 105 1.92 -2.61 -6.66
N ALA A 106 1.46 -2.23 -5.47
CA ALA A 106 2.13 -1.26 -4.60
C ALA A 106 3.29 -1.87 -3.81
N VAL A 107 3.48 -3.19 -3.91
CA VAL A 107 4.56 -3.92 -3.25
C VAL A 107 5.70 -4.13 -4.24
N SER A 108 6.92 -3.75 -3.84
CA SER A 108 8.08 -3.88 -4.72
C SER A 108 8.53 -5.32 -4.88
N HIS A 109 9.17 -5.60 -6.02
CA HIS A 109 9.70 -6.93 -6.34
C HIS A 109 10.64 -7.49 -5.26
N ALA A 110 11.50 -6.65 -4.67
CA ALA A 110 12.39 -7.05 -3.58
C ALA A 110 11.63 -7.58 -2.33
N VAL A 111 10.45 -7.05 -2.06
CA VAL A 111 9.59 -7.54 -0.97
C VAL A 111 8.94 -8.87 -1.36
N HIS A 112 8.53 -9.06 -2.62
CA HIS A 112 8.06 -10.36 -3.11
C HIS A 112 9.16 -11.44 -3.03
N LEU A 113 10.41 -11.12 -3.36
CA LEU A 113 11.54 -12.03 -3.18
C LEU A 113 11.72 -12.43 -1.72
N THR A 114 11.62 -11.45 -0.81
CA THR A 114 11.64 -11.71 0.65
C THR A 114 10.52 -12.66 1.07
N ALA A 115 9.29 -12.41 0.61
CA ALA A 115 8.12 -13.24 0.93
C ALA A 115 8.22 -14.66 0.36
N ASN A 116 9.04 -14.84 -0.69
CA ASN A 116 9.37 -16.14 -1.28
C ASN A 116 10.63 -16.78 -0.69
N HIS A 117 11.14 -16.24 0.42
CA HIS A 117 12.33 -16.74 1.12
C HIS A 117 13.58 -16.80 0.24
N VAL A 118 13.66 -15.92 -0.77
CA VAL A 118 14.84 -15.81 -1.62
C VAL A 118 15.98 -15.19 -0.79
N PRO A 119 17.15 -15.84 -0.67
CA PRO A 119 18.27 -15.28 0.07
C PRO A 119 18.74 -13.94 -0.48
N ALA A 120 19.19 -13.03 0.39
CA ALA A 120 19.60 -11.68 -0.01
C ALA A 120 20.73 -11.67 -1.06
N ALA A 121 21.65 -12.64 -1.00
CA ALA A 121 22.71 -12.79 -2.00
C ALA A 121 22.14 -13.12 -3.39
N ALA A 122 21.22 -14.07 -3.48
CA ALA A 122 20.55 -14.43 -4.73
C ALA A 122 19.66 -13.28 -5.24
N ALA A 123 18.96 -12.58 -4.34
CA ALA A 123 18.16 -11.42 -4.72
C ALA A 123 19.00 -10.28 -5.32
N ALA A 124 20.24 -10.10 -4.88
CA ALA A 124 21.16 -9.11 -5.43
C ALA A 124 21.65 -9.48 -6.84
N GLU A 125 21.81 -10.77 -7.15
CA GLU A 125 22.15 -11.25 -8.50
C GLU A 125 21.02 -11.05 -9.51
N MET A 126 19.79 -10.91 -9.03
CA MET A 126 18.59 -10.66 -9.84
C MET A 126 18.29 -9.17 -10.03
N GLU A 127 19.22 -8.26 -9.70
CA GLU A 127 19.02 -6.82 -9.85
C GLU A 127 18.69 -6.47 -11.31
N GLY A 128 17.52 -5.85 -11.53
CA GLY A 128 16.98 -5.51 -12.85
C GLY A 128 16.11 -6.58 -13.51
N GLN A 129 16.03 -7.80 -12.95
CA GLN A 129 15.09 -8.84 -13.38
C GLN A 129 13.84 -8.85 -12.48
N GLN A 130 12.70 -9.28 -13.03
CA GLN A 130 11.45 -9.34 -12.25
C GLN A 130 10.78 -10.73 -12.34
N PRO A 131 11.48 -11.83 -11.98
CA PRO A 131 11.00 -13.20 -12.16
C PRO A 131 9.64 -13.51 -11.51
N VAL A 132 9.35 -12.94 -10.34
CA VAL A 132 8.03 -13.12 -9.70
C VAL A 132 6.91 -12.49 -10.52
N PHE A 133 7.17 -11.36 -11.18
CA PHE A 133 6.19 -10.68 -12.02
C PHE A 133 6.04 -11.43 -13.35
N GLU A 134 7.16 -11.80 -13.98
CA GLU A 134 7.19 -12.63 -15.21
C GLU A 134 6.44 -13.96 -15.02
N GLN A 135 6.67 -14.67 -13.92
CA GLN A 135 5.95 -15.90 -13.60
C GLN A 135 4.45 -15.67 -13.41
N LEU A 136 4.06 -14.54 -12.82
CA LEU A 136 2.65 -14.20 -12.70
C LEU A 136 2.04 -13.84 -14.06
N GLU A 137 2.76 -13.14 -14.94
CA GLU A 137 2.32 -12.86 -16.31
C GLU A 137 2.00 -14.15 -17.08
N GLU A 138 2.88 -15.15 -17.01
CA GLU A 138 2.63 -16.46 -17.60
C GLU A 138 1.36 -17.12 -17.03
N LYS A 139 1.18 -17.05 -15.70
CA LYS A 139 -0.01 -17.58 -15.02
C LYS A 139 -1.28 -16.84 -15.42
N LEU A 140 -1.24 -15.52 -15.59
CA LEU A 140 -2.38 -14.74 -16.06
C LEU A 140 -2.80 -15.18 -17.46
N CYS A 141 -1.84 -15.40 -18.37
CA CYS A 141 -2.11 -15.92 -19.72
C CYS A 141 -2.70 -17.34 -19.70
N GLU A 142 -2.17 -18.21 -18.83
CA GLU A 142 -2.73 -19.55 -18.59
C GLU A 142 -4.18 -19.48 -18.11
N TRP A 143 -4.48 -18.62 -17.13
CA TRP A 143 -5.84 -18.48 -16.55
C TRP A 143 -6.84 -17.84 -17.50
N MET A 144 -6.40 -16.96 -18.40
CA MET A 144 -7.24 -16.45 -19.50
C MET A 144 -7.48 -17.51 -20.59
N GLY A 145 -6.79 -18.66 -20.54
CA GLY A 145 -7.01 -19.80 -21.43
C GLY A 145 -6.29 -19.71 -22.79
N ASN A 146 -5.40 -18.73 -22.98
CA ASN A 146 -4.65 -18.58 -24.23
C ASN A 146 -3.31 -17.86 -23.99
N MET A 147 -2.21 -18.56 -24.29
CA MET A 147 -0.85 -18.02 -24.13
C MET A 147 -0.51 -16.88 -25.10
N ASN A 148 -1.34 -16.63 -26.12
CA ASN A 148 -1.19 -15.49 -27.03
C ASN A 148 -1.86 -14.21 -26.51
N TYR A 149 -2.57 -14.28 -25.38
CA TYR A 149 -3.10 -13.09 -24.71
C TYR A 149 -2.00 -12.30 -24.01
N THR A 150 -2.34 -11.09 -23.59
CA THR A 150 -1.36 -10.17 -23.01
C THR A 150 -1.53 -10.10 -21.49
N ALA A 151 -0.43 -10.30 -20.78
CA ALA A 151 -0.35 -10.04 -19.36
C ALA A 151 0.80 -9.08 -19.07
N GLU A 152 0.59 -8.16 -18.14
CA GLU A 152 1.65 -7.28 -17.62
C GLU A 152 1.53 -7.22 -16.10
N VAL A 153 2.66 -7.33 -15.40
CA VAL A 153 2.73 -7.19 -13.95
C VAL A 153 3.86 -6.21 -13.63
N PHE A 154 3.53 -5.09 -12.99
CA PHE A 154 4.55 -4.11 -12.64
C PHE A 154 4.27 -3.40 -11.32
N HIS A 155 5.33 -2.86 -10.73
CA HIS A 155 5.28 -2.16 -9.46
C HIS A 155 5.12 -0.65 -9.65
N VAL A 156 4.18 -0.06 -8.91
CA VAL A 156 4.00 1.39 -8.77
C VAL A 156 3.85 1.71 -7.29
N PRO A 157 4.66 2.60 -6.69
CA PRO A 157 4.63 2.84 -5.25
C PRO A 157 3.42 3.72 -4.83
N LEU A 158 2.23 3.11 -4.79
CA LEU A 158 0.95 3.73 -4.39
C LEU A 158 0.81 3.79 -2.84
N LEU A 159 1.88 4.20 -2.16
CA LEU A 159 1.99 4.19 -0.70
C LEU A 159 1.10 5.25 -0.02
N LEU A 160 0.96 6.42 -0.64
CA LEU A 160 0.53 7.64 0.03
C LEU A 160 -0.89 8.08 -0.37
N ALA A 161 -1.64 8.55 0.63
CA ALA A 161 -2.88 9.30 0.49
C ALA A 161 -2.63 10.76 0.97
N PRO A 162 -2.37 11.71 0.06
CA PRO A 162 -2.08 13.09 0.42
C PRO A 162 -3.36 13.83 0.83
N VAL A 163 -3.45 14.19 2.11
CA VAL A 163 -4.61 14.90 2.67
C VAL A 163 -4.37 16.41 2.79
N ALA A 164 -3.10 16.85 2.76
CA ALA A 164 -2.69 18.26 2.68
C ALA A 164 -1.31 18.38 1.99
N PRO A 165 -0.84 19.58 1.59
CA PRO A 165 0.40 19.76 0.83
C PRO A 165 1.66 19.11 1.41
N HIS A 166 1.73 18.97 2.74
CA HIS A 166 2.88 18.40 3.46
C HIS A 166 2.46 17.28 4.42
N PHE A 167 1.23 16.78 4.28
CA PHE A 167 0.69 15.76 5.15
C PHE A 167 0.03 14.66 4.31
N ALA A 168 0.50 13.44 4.50
CA ALA A 168 -0.02 12.27 3.83
C ALA A 168 -0.08 11.10 4.78
N LEU A 169 -1.02 10.21 4.48
CA LEU A 169 -1.31 9.02 5.24
C LEU A 169 -0.87 7.81 4.42
N THR A 170 -0.77 6.66 5.09
CA THR A 170 -0.36 5.39 4.48
C THR A 170 -1.43 4.33 4.71
N PRO A 171 -2.55 4.33 3.96
CA PRO A 171 -3.72 3.48 4.21
C PRO A 171 -3.38 1.99 4.37
N ALA A 172 -2.50 1.46 3.52
CA ALA A 172 -2.06 0.06 3.56
C ALA A 172 -1.34 -0.35 4.86
N PHE A 173 -0.97 0.62 5.69
CA PHE A 173 -0.25 0.45 6.95
C PHE A 173 -1.04 0.96 8.16
N ALA A 174 -2.35 1.19 8.02
CA ALA A 174 -3.19 1.69 9.11
C ALA A 174 -3.18 0.79 10.37
N SER A 175 -2.92 -0.51 10.20
CA SER A 175 -2.80 -1.46 11.31
C SER A 175 -1.37 -1.61 11.85
N LEU A 176 -0.37 -0.94 11.28
CA LEU A 176 1.01 -1.01 11.75
C LEU A 176 1.15 -0.15 13.02
N PHE A 177 1.26 -0.82 14.17
CA PHE A 177 1.38 -0.16 15.47
C PHE A 177 2.70 -0.53 16.17
N PRO A 178 3.34 0.37 16.93
CA PRO A 178 4.54 0.05 17.69
C PRO A 178 4.33 -1.09 18.69
N LEU A 179 5.35 -1.93 18.84
CA LEU A 179 5.33 -3.03 19.81
C LEU A 179 5.17 -2.50 21.24
N LEU A 180 4.31 -3.17 22.01
CA LEU A 180 4.07 -2.96 23.42
C LEU A 180 4.95 -3.90 24.26
N PRO A 181 5.21 -3.58 25.54
CA PRO A 181 6.03 -4.44 26.41
C PRO A 181 5.53 -5.90 26.48
N GLN A 182 4.21 -6.10 26.35
CA GLN A 182 3.59 -7.44 26.35
C GLN A 182 3.97 -8.26 25.11
N ASP A 183 4.23 -7.62 23.97
CA ASP A 183 4.61 -8.30 22.73
C ASP A 183 5.96 -9.00 22.85
N VAL A 184 6.84 -8.53 23.76
CA VAL A 184 8.12 -9.19 24.06
C VAL A 184 7.89 -10.62 24.56
N HIS A 185 6.85 -10.85 25.36
CA HIS A 185 6.51 -12.20 25.82
C HIS A 185 6.04 -13.09 24.67
N LEU A 186 5.23 -12.55 23.76
CA LEU A 186 4.78 -13.27 22.57
C LEU A 186 5.96 -13.62 21.66
N LEU A 187 6.86 -12.67 21.41
CA LEU A 187 8.08 -12.87 20.61
C LEU A 187 9.05 -13.88 21.23
N ASN A 188 9.07 -13.99 22.56
CA ASN A 188 9.91 -14.94 23.28
C ASN A 188 9.32 -16.35 23.36
N SER A 189 8.01 -16.52 23.12
CA SER A 189 7.32 -17.81 23.26
C SER A 189 7.84 -18.87 22.28
N THR A 190 8.34 -18.44 21.11
CA THR A 190 8.89 -19.29 20.05
C THR A 190 10.42 -19.39 20.09
N ARG A 191 11.09 -18.76 21.06
CA ARG A 191 12.55 -18.63 21.10
C ARG A 191 13.22 -19.56 22.12
N PRO A 192 14.44 -20.05 21.80
CA PRO A 192 15.26 -20.72 22.80
C PRO A 192 15.70 -19.73 23.89
N ASP A 193 15.84 -20.19 25.14
CA ASP A 193 16.11 -19.33 26.31
C ASP A 193 17.30 -18.38 26.12
N LYS A 194 18.36 -18.84 25.45
CA LYS A 194 19.58 -18.05 25.18
C LYS A 194 19.38 -16.87 24.20
N ARG A 195 18.26 -16.81 23.48
CA ARG A 195 17.93 -15.76 22.49
C ARG A 195 16.68 -14.97 22.89
N LYS A 196 16.23 -15.10 24.13
CA LYS A 196 15.10 -14.33 24.64
C LYS A 196 15.49 -12.86 24.78
N LEU A 197 14.55 -12.00 24.41
CA LEU A 197 14.64 -10.55 24.56
C LEU A 197 14.37 -10.18 26.02
N GLY A 198 15.16 -9.24 26.56
CA GLY A 198 14.94 -8.71 27.91
C GLY A 198 13.94 -7.56 27.93
N SER A 199 13.89 -6.77 26.86
CA SER A 199 13.02 -5.61 26.74
C SER A 199 12.69 -5.29 25.27
N LEU A 200 11.79 -4.32 25.06
CA LEU A 200 11.57 -3.72 23.74
C LEU A 200 12.85 -3.08 23.17
N GLY A 201 13.79 -2.67 24.01
CA GLY A 201 15.06 -2.09 23.57
C GLY A 201 15.92 -3.05 22.77
N ASP A 202 15.75 -4.36 22.99
CA ASP A 202 16.54 -5.43 22.39
C ASP A 202 15.94 -5.95 21.07
N VAL A 203 14.78 -5.43 20.65
CA VAL A 203 14.12 -5.85 19.41
C VAL A 203 14.88 -5.29 18.21
N ASP A 204 15.29 -6.20 17.33
CA ASP A 204 15.86 -5.91 16.01
C ASP A 204 15.05 -6.59 14.88
N ALA A 205 15.49 -6.45 13.63
CA ALA A 205 14.80 -7.06 12.49
C ALA A 205 14.76 -8.60 12.55
N THR A 206 15.74 -9.25 13.19
CA THR A 206 15.79 -10.72 13.33
C THR A 206 14.83 -11.23 14.39
N ALA A 207 14.43 -10.34 15.30
CA ALA A 207 13.48 -10.61 16.35
C ALA A 207 12.01 -10.51 15.89
N LEU A 208 11.72 -9.92 14.75
CA LEU A 208 10.34 -9.72 14.31
C LEU A 208 9.73 -11.01 13.75
N THR A 209 8.41 -11.14 13.89
CA THR A 209 7.63 -12.14 13.13
C THR A 209 7.78 -11.88 11.62
N PRO A 210 7.74 -12.91 10.76
CA PRO A 210 7.82 -12.75 9.31
C PRO A 210 6.81 -11.74 8.75
N GLU A 211 5.59 -11.71 9.28
CA GLU A 211 4.49 -10.86 8.84
C GLU A 211 4.79 -9.38 9.10
N LEU A 212 5.17 -9.04 10.33
CA LEU A 212 5.58 -7.68 10.71
C LEU A 212 6.83 -7.22 9.95
N LEU A 213 7.82 -8.10 9.77
CA LEU A 213 9.01 -7.78 8.98
C LEU A 213 8.64 -7.46 7.52
N LEU A 214 7.72 -8.21 6.92
CA LEU A 214 7.22 -7.94 5.58
C LEU A 214 6.48 -6.60 5.49
N GLN A 215 5.62 -6.29 6.45
CA GLN A 215 4.95 -4.97 6.51
C GLN A 215 5.97 -3.83 6.60
N ILE A 216 6.99 -3.94 7.45
CA ILE A 216 8.07 -2.94 7.53
C ILE A 216 8.78 -2.79 6.19
N ARG A 217 9.11 -3.89 5.51
CA ARG A 217 9.79 -3.84 4.20
C ARG A 217 8.94 -3.22 3.10
N CYS A 218 7.62 -3.44 3.11
CA CYS A 218 6.70 -2.74 2.21
C CYS A 218 6.76 -1.22 2.46
N LEU A 219 6.68 -0.79 3.72
CA LEU A 219 6.75 0.64 4.08
C LEU A 219 8.10 1.25 3.69
N VAL A 220 9.20 0.58 4.03
CA VAL A 220 10.58 1.00 3.72
C VAL A 220 10.78 1.15 2.21
N SER A 221 10.27 0.21 1.42
CA SER A 221 10.34 0.29 -0.04
C SER A 221 9.63 1.54 -0.57
N GLY A 222 8.42 1.83 -0.09
CA GLY A 222 7.68 3.01 -0.52
C GLY A 222 8.32 4.33 -0.05
N LEU A 223 8.84 4.39 1.18
CA LEU A 223 9.58 5.55 1.69
C LEU A 223 10.87 5.79 0.88
N SER A 224 11.54 4.72 0.49
CA SER A 224 12.71 4.79 -0.39
C SER A 224 12.34 5.37 -1.76
N SER A 225 11.23 4.92 -2.36
CA SER A 225 10.74 5.49 -3.64
C SER A 225 10.37 6.97 -3.51
N LEU A 226 9.81 7.40 -2.37
CA LEU A 226 9.56 8.81 -2.09
C LEU A 226 10.88 9.61 -2.04
N CYS A 227 11.90 9.11 -1.34
CA CYS A 227 13.20 9.78 -1.25
C CYS A 227 13.88 9.90 -2.64
N GLU A 228 13.74 8.87 -3.47
CA GLU A 228 14.20 8.89 -4.86
C GLU A 228 13.49 9.96 -5.69
N HIS A 229 12.16 10.02 -5.61
CA HIS A 229 11.35 11.05 -6.27
C HIS A 229 11.72 12.48 -5.84
N LEU A 230 11.99 12.66 -4.54
CA LEU A 230 12.43 13.95 -4.00
C LEU A 230 13.89 14.28 -4.37
N GLY A 231 14.66 13.33 -4.90
CA GLY A 231 16.07 13.52 -5.25
C GLY A 231 16.99 13.71 -4.04
N VAL A 232 16.62 13.12 -2.90
CA VAL A 232 17.33 13.30 -1.62
C VAL A 232 17.97 12.01 -1.13
N ARG A 233 19.14 12.14 -0.48
CA ARG A 233 19.64 11.11 0.43
C ARG A 233 19.03 11.30 1.81
N GLU A 234 18.50 10.22 2.35
CA GLU A 234 17.87 10.17 3.66
C GLU A 234 18.87 9.92 4.78
N GLU A 235 18.73 10.67 5.86
CA GLU A 235 19.37 10.42 7.14
C GLU A 235 18.31 10.08 8.17
N CYS A 236 18.35 8.84 8.64
CA CYS A 236 17.31 8.28 9.49
C CYS A 236 17.62 8.52 10.97
N PHE A 237 16.66 9.11 11.68
CA PHE A 237 16.63 9.25 13.12
C PHE A 237 15.41 8.52 13.66
N ALA A 238 15.50 7.96 14.86
CA ALA A 238 14.40 7.20 15.42
C ALA A 238 14.24 7.47 16.91
N VAL A 239 12.98 7.57 17.34
CA VAL A 239 12.58 7.60 18.75
C VAL A 239 11.52 6.52 18.96
N GLY A 240 11.86 5.50 19.74
CA GLY A 240 11.03 4.29 19.89
C GLY A 240 11.72 3.03 19.35
N SER A 241 11.24 1.87 19.77
CA SER A 241 11.83 0.57 19.43
C SER A 241 11.50 0.15 18.01
N LEU A 242 10.22 0.24 17.59
CA LEU A 242 9.83 -0.17 16.24
C LEU A 242 10.40 0.81 15.20
N SER A 243 10.33 2.11 15.49
CA SER A 243 10.94 3.18 14.71
C SER A 243 12.43 2.96 14.46
N ARG A 244 13.17 2.44 15.46
CA ARG A 244 14.61 2.13 15.29
C ARG A 244 14.83 1.00 14.29
N VAL A 245 13.97 -0.01 14.29
CA VAL A 245 14.03 -1.11 13.32
C VAL A 245 13.71 -0.59 11.92
N ILE A 246 12.65 0.20 11.75
CA ILE A 246 12.26 0.78 10.45
C ILE A 246 13.38 1.69 9.91
N ALA A 247 13.92 2.57 10.75
CA ALA A 247 15.03 3.46 10.40
C ALA A 247 16.28 2.69 9.99
N ALA A 248 16.63 1.63 10.73
CA ALA A 248 17.77 0.78 10.41
C ALA A 248 17.55 0.01 9.10
N ASP A 249 16.34 -0.46 8.83
CA ASP A 249 16.01 -1.18 7.60
C ASP A 249 16.07 -0.24 6.38
N LEU A 250 15.48 0.97 6.46
CA LEU A 250 15.61 1.98 5.40
C LEU A 250 17.07 2.38 5.15
N ALA A 251 17.84 2.63 6.21
CA ALA A 251 19.26 3.00 6.07
C ALA A 251 20.11 1.90 5.42
N ASN A 252 19.67 0.63 5.51
CA ASN A 252 20.33 -0.54 4.96
C ASN A 252 19.76 -1.02 3.62
N TYR A 253 18.62 -0.49 3.20
CA TYR A 253 17.95 -0.83 1.95
C TYR A 253 18.86 -0.50 0.75
N ALA A 254 18.92 -1.40 -0.24
CA ALA A 254 19.88 -1.28 -1.34
C ALA A 254 19.70 0.02 -2.17
N PRO A 255 18.48 0.38 -2.60
CA PRO A 255 18.24 1.69 -3.24
C PRO A 255 18.68 2.89 -2.40
N ALA A 256 18.48 2.86 -1.09
CA ALA A 256 18.92 3.92 -0.17
C ALA A 256 20.46 4.06 -0.13
N LYS A 257 21.18 2.93 -0.10
CA LYS A 257 22.64 2.90 -0.16
C LYS A 257 23.18 3.48 -1.47
N ASN A 258 22.51 3.21 -2.59
CA ASN A 258 22.87 3.77 -3.88
C ASN A 258 22.65 5.29 -3.90
N ARG A 259 21.50 5.77 -3.40
CA ARG A 259 21.20 7.21 -3.28
C ARG A 259 22.20 7.99 -2.44
N LYS A 260 22.78 7.40 -1.38
CA LYS A 260 23.83 8.06 -0.58
C LYS A 260 25.02 8.56 -1.41
N LYS A 261 25.30 7.92 -2.56
CA LYS A 261 26.39 8.28 -3.47
C LYS A 261 25.95 9.23 -4.58
N THR A 262 24.69 9.18 -5.00
CA THR A 262 24.22 9.81 -6.24
C THR A 262 23.31 11.02 -6.03
N ALA A 263 22.60 11.11 -4.90
CA ALA A 263 21.63 12.17 -4.67
C ALA A 263 22.32 13.51 -4.31
N ALA A 264 21.84 14.59 -4.90
CA ALA A 264 22.34 15.94 -4.65
C ALA A 264 21.72 16.57 -3.39
N GLY A 265 20.45 16.27 -3.09
CA GLY A 265 19.74 16.76 -1.92
C GLY A 265 19.97 15.89 -0.68
N ARG A 266 19.64 16.44 0.50
CA ARG A 266 19.65 15.73 1.79
C ARG A 266 18.33 15.98 2.50
N ALA A 267 17.80 14.93 3.13
CA ALA A 267 16.64 15.02 4.01
C ALA A 267 16.91 14.27 5.32
N SER A 268 16.46 14.83 6.43
CA SER A 268 16.40 14.12 7.71
C SER A 268 15.02 13.49 7.84
N VAL A 269 14.98 12.18 8.03
CA VAL A 269 13.75 11.41 8.23
C VAL A 269 13.70 10.97 9.68
N VAL A 270 12.69 11.43 10.42
CA VAL A 270 12.52 11.11 11.84
C VAL A 270 11.36 10.14 12.00
N PHE A 271 11.67 8.94 12.49
CA PHE A 271 10.69 7.92 12.84
C PHE A 271 10.34 8.04 14.32
N MET A 272 9.05 8.06 14.65
CA MET A 272 8.59 8.17 16.03
C MET A 272 7.50 7.13 16.32
N ASP A 273 7.69 6.34 17.38
CA ASP A 273 6.67 5.42 17.84
C ASP A 273 5.53 6.20 18.51
N ARG A 274 4.28 5.95 18.08
CA ARG A 274 3.08 6.58 18.69
C ARG A 274 2.97 6.29 20.19
N THR A 275 3.55 5.21 20.69
CA THR A 275 3.57 4.86 22.12
C THR A 275 4.28 5.88 23.01
N LEU A 276 5.07 6.81 22.45
CA LEU A 276 5.69 7.91 23.17
C LEU A 276 4.70 9.00 23.57
N ASP A 277 3.57 9.09 22.88
CA ASP A 277 2.47 9.98 23.22
C ASP A 277 1.15 9.28 22.92
N LEU A 278 0.59 8.52 23.86
CA LEU A 278 -0.77 7.98 23.70
C LEU A 278 -1.82 9.02 24.09
N THR A 279 -1.50 9.86 25.06
CA THR A 279 -2.34 10.94 25.60
C THR A 279 -2.86 11.88 24.52
N GLY A 280 -2.01 12.37 23.63
CA GLY A 280 -2.43 13.30 22.58
C GLY A 280 -3.41 12.68 21.56
N ALA A 281 -3.42 11.35 21.39
CA ALA A 281 -4.32 10.67 20.47
C ALA A 281 -5.69 10.33 21.09
N VAL A 282 -5.74 10.21 22.42
CA VAL A 282 -6.98 9.91 23.17
C VAL A 282 -7.51 11.12 23.94
N GLY A 283 -6.82 12.25 23.84
CA GLY A 283 -7.27 13.51 24.41
C GLY A 283 -8.49 13.99 23.66
N HIS A 284 -9.54 14.34 24.40
CA HIS A 284 -10.71 15.06 23.87
C HIS A 284 -10.52 16.56 24.10
N HIS A 285 -9.34 17.07 23.77
CA HIS A 285 -9.05 18.49 23.98
C HIS A 285 -9.83 19.35 22.96
N GLY A 286 -10.14 18.77 21.79
CA GLY A 286 -10.91 19.45 20.75
C GLY A 286 -10.17 20.66 20.21
N ASP A 287 -8.84 20.64 20.31
CA ASP A 287 -7.96 21.76 20.03
C ASP A 287 -7.88 22.05 18.53
N ASN A 288 -8.28 21.09 17.70
CA ASN A 288 -8.41 21.27 16.26
C ASN A 288 -9.73 20.68 15.70
N LEU A 289 -10.17 21.22 14.56
CA LEU A 289 -11.42 20.82 13.90
C LEU A 289 -11.39 19.36 13.42
N VAL A 290 -10.23 18.88 12.97
CA VAL A 290 -10.07 17.51 12.43
C VAL A 290 -10.31 16.48 13.53
N GLU A 291 -9.77 16.71 14.73
CA GLU A 291 -10.00 15.88 15.92
C GLU A 291 -11.49 15.79 16.27
N LYS A 292 -12.20 16.93 16.21
CA LYS A 292 -13.65 16.98 16.44
C LYS A 292 -14.42 16.18 15.39
N ILE A 293 -14.06 16.32 14.12
CA ILE A 293 -14.66 15.60 13.00
C ILE A 293 -14.47 14.09 13.18
N ILE A 294 -13.23 13.63 13.38
CA ILE A 294 -12.88 12.21 13.51
C ILE A 294 -13.50 11.61 14.78
N SER A 295 -13.61 12.37 15.87
CA SER A 295 -14.19 11.88 17.13
C SER A 295 -15.72 11.83 17.12
N ALA A 296 -16.38 12.70 16.35
CA ALA A 296 -17.83 12.82 16.34
C ALA A 296 -18.52 12.00 15.24
N LEU A 297 -17.84 11.76 14.12
CA LEU A 297 -18.42 11.11 12.96
C LEU A 297 -17.96 9.65 12.84
N PRO A 298 -18.83 8.74 12.37
CA PRO A 298 -18.44 7.36 12.09
C PRO A 298 -17.42 7.30 10.95
N GLN A 299 -16.57 6.28 10.94
CA GLN A 299 -15.66 6.04 9.82
C GLN A 299 -16.44 5.74 8.53
N LEU A 300 -15.91 6.21 7.40
CA LEU A 300 -16.43 5.85 6.09
C LEU A 300 -16.07 4.38 5.80
N PRO A 301 -17.05 3.49 5.51
CA PRO A 301 -16.76 2.09 5.24
C PRO A 301 -15.73 1.92 4.11
N GLY A 302 -14.77 1.02 4.31
CA GLY A 302 -13.68 0.76 3.36
C GLY A 302 -12.53 1.77 3.39
N HIS A 303 -12.65 2.86 4.14
CA HIS A 303 -11.58 3.85 4.33
C HIS A 303 -10.99 3.76 5.74
N THR A 304 -9.71 4.09 5.86
CA THR A 304 -8.99 4.12 7.15
C THR A 304 -8.87 5.53 7.72
N ASN A 305 -8.96 6.56 6.88
CA ASN A 305 -8.70 7.95 7.26
C ASN A 305 -9.85 8.92 6.96
N ASP A 306 -11.03 8.42 6.62
CA ASP A 306 -12.18 9.24 6.24
C ASP A 306 -13.40 8.94 7.10
N VAL A 307 -14.33 9.88 7.15
CA VAL A 307 -15.54 9.84 7.98
C VAL A 307 -16.79 9.94 7.12
N MET A 308 -17.87 9.32 7.59
CA MET A 308 -19.17 9.39 6.96
C MET A 308 -20.00 10.51 7.60
N VAL A 309 -20.55 11.39 6.75
CA VAL A 309 -21.47 12.45 7.17
C VAL A 309 -22.89 12.06 6.77
N ASN A 310 -23.83 12.16 7.71
CA ASN A 310 -25.24 12.03 7.38
C ASN A 310 -25.70 13.29 6.63
N MET A 311 -25.92 13.16 5.33
CA MET A 311 -26.32 14.28 4.48
C MET A 311 -27.82 14.59 4.56
N ILE A 312 -28.65 13.78 5.23
CA ILE A 312 -30.11 13.97 5.28
C ILE A 312 -30.47 15.39 5.71
N GLU A 313 -29.85 15.88 6.79
CA GLU A 313 -30.08 17.23 7.33
C GLU A 313 -29.65 18.36 6.38
N LEU A 314 -28.78 18.05 5.41
CA LEU A 314 -28.31 18.97 4.37
C LEU A 314 -29.11 18.84 3.07
N THR A 315 -30.10 17.94 3.02
CA THR A 315 -30.96 17.73 1.85
C THR A 315 -32.43 18.02 2.19
N ALA A 316 -33.26 18.23 1.17
CA ALA A 316 -34.71 18.28 1.32
C ALA A 316 -35.36 16.89 1.45
N LEU A 317 -34.56 15.81 1.53
CA LEU A 317 -35.05 14.44 1.58
C LEU A 317 -35.41 14.09 3.03
N GLN A 318 -36.66 13.71 3.27
CA GLN A 318 -37.08 13.12 4.54
C GLN A 318 -36.85 11.62 4.49
N THR A 319 -36.27 11.05 5.54
CA THR A 319 -36.28 9.60 5.75
C THR A 319 -37.71 9.13 5.88
N GLU A 320 -38.12 8.11 5.11
CA GLU A 320 -39.31 7.34 5.46
C GLU A 320 -39.02 6.66 6.80
N GLU A 321 -39.50 7.25 7.90
CA GLU A 321 -39.49 6.60 9.20
C GLU A 321 -40.20 5.25 9.04
N SER A 322 -39.45 4.17 9.16
CA SER A 322 -39.99 2.84 9.36
C SER A 322 -40.80 2.85 10.64
N LYS A 323 -42.11 3.07 10.49
CA LYS A 323 -43.12 2.82 11.51
C LYS A 323 -43.00 1.36 11.95
N LEU A 324 -42.28 1.12 13.03
CA LEU A 324 -42.36 -0.07 13.86
C LEU A 324 -43.21 0.26 15.07
#